data_AF-A0A060N4S8-F1
#
_entry.id   AF-A0A060N4S8-F1
#
_cell.length_a   1.000
_cell.length_b   1.000
_cell.length_c   1.000
_cell.angle_alpha   90.00
_cell.angle_beta   90.00
_cell.angle_gamma   90.00
#
_symmetry.space_group_name_H-M   'P 1'
#
loop_
_entity.id
_entity.type
_entity.pdbx_description
1 polymer ?
#
loop_
_entity_poly.entity_id
_entity_poly.type
_entity_poly.pdbx_seq_one_letter_code
_entity_poly.pdbx_strand_id
1 'polypeptide(L)'
;MRLEKVRNKNKGYNIYLIIANREYGSYWTSPPKSVDHADLEYIKDRYPKINTNIRMNQFKELYKNLWIEITENQKGIMKHCIGLDYKKKPYRNYFFTSYKNEEWNNLVTKGLAIKSTKEPDKYDCVYFWLSKQGVEFILNKSISDKVYNEL
;
A
#
# COMPACT_ATOMS: atom_id res chain seq x y z
N MET A 1 -8.40 1.81 8.77
CA MET A 1 -9.04 0.67 8.07
C MET A 1 -7.93 -0.21 7.50
N ARG A 2 -8.12 -1.52 7.42
CA ARG A 2 -7.18 -2.45 6.76
C ARG A 2 -7.93 -3.54 6.02
N LEU A 3 -7.28 -4.14 5.02
CA LEU A 3 -7.83 -5.26 4.26
C LEU A 3 -6.95 -6.49 4.42
N GLU A 4 -7.57 -7.65 4.46
CA GLU A 4 -6.89 -8.94 4.38
C GLU A 4 -7.49 -9.80 3.27
N LYS A 5 -6.66 -10.61 2.64
CA LYS A 5 -7.06 -11.53 1.57
C LYS A 5 -6.73 -12.96 1.98
N VAL A 6 -7.74 -13.82 1.96
CA VAL A 6 -7.59 -15.26 2.24
C VAL A 6 -8.05 -16.06 1.04
N ARG A 7 -7.23 -17.02 0.58
CA ARG A 7 -7.61 -17.92 -0.52
C ARG A 7 -8.72 -18.85 -0.06
N ASN A 8 -9.79 -18.92 -0.83
CA ASN A 8 -10.92 -19.80 -0.56
C ASN A 8 -10.73 -21.14 -1.29
N LYS A 9 -11.26 -22.23 -0.73
CA LYS A 9 -11.25 -23.58 -1.34
C LYS A 9 -11.89 -23.58 -2.73
N ASN A 10 -12.88 -22.72 -2.96
CA ASN A 10 -13.61 -22.59 -4.22
C ASN A 10 -12.91 -21.68 -5.25
N LYS A 11 -11.57 -21.71 -5.33
CA LYS A 11 -10.74 -20.96 -6.29
C LYS A 11 -10.88 -19.42 -6.27
N GLY A 12 -11.65 -18.84 -5.36
CA GLY A 12 -11.77 -17.39 -5.14
C GLY A 12 -11.03 -16.91 -3.90
N TYR A 13 -11.34 -15.69 -3.45
CA TYR A 13 -10.77 -15.08 -2.25
C TYR A 13 -11.87 -14.54 -1.34
N ASN A 14 -11.70 -14.73 -0.03
CA ASN A 14 -12.42 -13.94 0.96
C ASN A 14 -11.58 -12.68 1.21
N ILE A 15 -12.21 -11.52 1.05
CA ILE A 15 -11.59 -10.23 1.33
C ILE A 15 -12.28 -9.66 2.57
N TYR A 16 -11.48 -9.47 3.61
CA TYR A 16 -11.91 -9.01 4.91
C TYR A 16 -11.58 -7.54 5.09
N LEU A 17 -12.61 -6.74 5.29
CA LEU A 17 -12.50 -5.36 5.70
C LEU A 17 -12.51 -5.28 7.22
N ILE A 18 -11.45 -4.69 7.78
CA ILE A 18 -11.29 -4.56 9.23
C ILE A 18 -11.24 -3.07 9.60
N ILE A 19 -12.20 -2.66 10.43
CA ILE A 19 -12.33 -1.29 10.94
C ILE A 19 -12.37 -1.38 12.46
N ALA A 20 -11.33 -0.84 13.10
CA ALA A 20 -11.05 -1.08 14.52
C ALA A 20 -11.02 -2.59 14.80
N ASN A 21 -11.96 -3.09 15.62
CA ASN A 21 -12.04 -4.50 16.00
C ASN A 21 -13.20 -5.24 15.31
N ARG A 22 -13.78 -4.67 14.26
CA ARG A 22 -14.91 -5.28 13.52
C ARG A 22 -14.45 -5.73 12.14
N GLU A 23 -14.86 -6.93 11.78
CA GLU A 23 -14.54 -7.59 10.52
C GLU A 23 -15.79 -7.72 9.64
N TYR A 24 -15.62 -7.45 8.36
CA TYR A 24 -16.66 -7.55 7.32
C TYR A 24 -16.07 -8.34 6.16
N GLY A 25 -16.56 -9.56 5.93
CA GLY A 25 -16.07 -10.43 4.86
C GLY A 25 -16.97 -10.40 3.62
N SER A 26 -16.36 -10.40 2.44
CA SER A 26 -17.07 -10.66 1.18
C SER A 26 -16.27 -11.67 0.37
N TYR A 27 -16.96 -12.62 -0.28
CA TYR A 27 -16.35 -13.58 -1.19
C TYR A 27 -16.28 -13.02 -2.61
N TRP A 28 -15.12 -13.20 -3.24
CA TRP A 28 -14.81 -12.79 -4.59
C TRP A 28 -14.35 -14.01 -5.37
N THR A 29 -15.14 -14.47 -6.33
CA THR A 29 -14.86 -15.69 -7.11
C THR A 29 -13.64 -15.53 -8.03
N SER A 30 -13.48 -14.35 -8.63
CA SER A 30 -12.35 -14.00 -9.50
C SER A 30 -12.07 -12.50 -9.40
N PRO A 31 -11.61 -12.04 -8.23
CA PRO A 31 -11.40 -10.61 -7.98
C PRO A 31 -10.39 -10.02 -8.97
N PRO A 32 -10.66 -8.84 -9.55
CA PRO A 32 -9.66 -8.11 -10.32
C PRO A 32 -8.54 -7.65 -9.38
N LYS A 33 -7.36 -7.32 -9.94
CA LYS A 33 -6.24 -6.71 -9.17
C LYS A 33 -6.52 -5.25 -8.76
N SER A 34 -7.50 -4.60 -9.39
CA SER A 34 -7.99 -3.27 -9.03
C SER A 34 -9.52 -3.22 -9.11
N VAL A 35 -10.11 -2.42 -8.23
CA VAL A 35 -11.54 -2.11 -8.18
C VAL A 35 -11.79 -0.62 -8.42
N ASP A 36 -10.90 0.07 -9.14
CA ASP A 36 -11.03 1.51 -9.41
C ASP A 36 -12.33 1.85 -10.16
N HIS A 37 -12.81 0.94 -11.00
CA HIS A 37 -14.07 1.05 -11.75
C HIS A 37 -15.32 0.85 -10.89
N ALA A 38 -15.21 0.26 -9.70
CA ALA A 38 -16.36 0.01 -8.84
C ALA A 38 -16.88 1.31 -8.25
N ASP A 39 -18.18 1.52 -8.28
CA ASP A 39 -18.81 2.67 -7.65
C ASP A 39 -19.05 2.45 -6.14
N LEU A 40 -19.58 3.48 -5.49
CA LEU A 40 -19.85 3.44 -4.05
C LEU A 40 -20.91 2.39 -3.72
N GLU A 41 -21.93 2.23 -4.57
CA GLU A 41 -23.04 1.31 -4.35
C GLU A 41 -22.55 -0.14 -4.34
N TYR A 42 -21.79 -0.55 -5.37
CA TYR A 42 -21.19 -1.87 -5.46
C TYR A 42 -20.32 -2.21 -4.25
N ILE A 43 -19.46 -1.28 -3.81
CA ILE A 43 -18.58 -1.52 -2.67
C ILE A 43 -19.37 -1.52 -1.35
N LYS A 44 -20.37 -0.66 -1.21
CA LYS A 44 -21.23 -0.56 -0.02
C LYS A 44 -22.08 -1.82 0.16
N ASP A 45 -22.62 -2.38 -0.92
CA ASP A 45 -23.41 -3.62 -0.86
C ASP A 45 -22.59 -4.80 -0.33
N ARG A 46 -21.30 -4.85 -0.69
CA ARG A 46 -20.37 -5.85 -0.16
C ARG A 46 -19.90 -5.52 1.25
N TYR A 47 -19.72 -4.24 1.54
CA TYR A 47 -19.15 -3.73 2.77
C TYR A 47 -19.92 -2.50 3.25
N PRO A 48 -21.01 -2.67 4.02
CA PRO A 48 -21.91 -1.56 4.39
C PRO A 48 -21.25 -0.41 5.17
N LYS A 49 -20.06 -0.63 5.74
CA LYS A 49 -19.27 0.43 6.41
C LYS A 49 -18.53 1.35 5.44
N ILE A 50 -18.43 1.00 4.17
CA ILE A 50 -17.89 1.83 3.10
C ILE A 50 -19.05 2.63 2.49
N ASN A 51 -19.54 3.61 3.24
CA ASN A 51 -20.74 4.37 2.92
C ASN A 51 -20.47 5.81 2.46
N THR A 52 -19.20 6.16 2.23
CA THR A 52 -18.78 7.47 1.73
C THR A 52 -17.75 7.31 0.62
N ASN A 53 -17.67 8.26 -0.30
CA ASN A 53 -16.65 8.29 -1.35
C ASN A 53 -15.22 8.26 -0.79
N ILE A 54 -14.99 8.93 0.35
CA ILE A 54 -13.69 8.92 1.04
C ILE A 54 -13.32 7.48 1.45
N ARG A 55 -14.24 6.76 2.10
CA ARG A 55 -14.00 5.37 2.50
C ARG A 55 -13.86 4.43 1.31
N MET A 56 -14.62 4.66 0.23
CA MET A 56 -14.50 3.89 -1.00
C MET A 56 -13.11 4.07 -1.61
N ASN A 57 -12.62 5.31 -1.73
CA ASN A 57 -11.29 5.56 -2.28
C ASN A 57 -10.20 4.93 -1.41
N GLN A 58 -10.32 5.02 -0.08
CA GLN A 58 -9.41 4.31 0.83
C GLN A 58 -9.47 2.79 0.66
N PHE A 59 -10.67 2.24 0.45
CA PHE A 59 -10.83 0.81 0.18
C PHE A 59 -10.14 0.41 -1.14
N LYS A 60 -10.32 1.19 -2.21
CA LYS A 60 -9.72 0.94 -3.53
C LYS A 60 -8.18 0.89 -3.44
N GLU A 61 -7.57 1.84 -2.74
CA GLU A 61 -6.12 1.87 -2.53
C GLU A 61 -5.62 0.67 -1.73
N LEU A 62 -6.25 0.36 -0.59
CA LEU A 62 -5.90 -0.82 0.19
C LEU A 62 -6.14 -2.13 -0.56
N TYR A 63 -7.13 -2.16 -1.44
CA TYR A 63 -7.46 -3.34 -2.23
C TYR A 63 -6.34 -3.63 -3.24
N LYS A 64 -5.79 -2.59 -3.90
CA LYS A 64 -4.62 -2.74 -4.80
C LYS A 64 -3.46 -3.42 -4.07
N ASN A 65 -3.22 -3.03 -2.82
CA ASN A 65 -2.13 -3.58 -2.00
C ASN A 65 -2.23 -5.10 -1.79
N LEU A 66 -3.44 -5.67 -1.81
CA LEU A 66 -3.63 -7.12 -1.66
C LEU A 66 -3.02 -7.93 -2.81
N TRP A 67 -2.70 -7.30 -3.93
CA TRP A 67 -2.21 -7.95 -5.15
C TRP A 67 -0.76 -7.64 -5.48
N ILE A 68 -0.12 -6.78 -4.68
CA ILE A 68 1.27 -6.43 -4.88
C ILE A 68 2.14 -7.46 -4.17
N GLU A 69 2.99 -8.13 -4.95
CA GLU A 69 3.98 -9.07 -4.44
C GLU A 69 5.31 -8.35 -4.29
N ILE A 70 5.95 -8.46 -3.12
CA ILE A 70 7.29 -7.95 -2.86
C ILE A 70 8.16 -9.04 -2.23
N THR A 71 9.47 -8.95 -2.43
CA THR A 71 10.42 -9.85 -1.75
C THR A 71 10.56 -9.46 -0.28
N GLU A 72 11.04 -10.39 0.57
CA GLU A 72 11.35 -10.02 1.97
C GLU A 72 12.47 -8.98 2.05
N ASN A 73 13.40 -8.95 1.08
CA ASN A 73 14.40 -7.89 0.95
C ASN A 73 13.75 -6.52 0.72
N GLN A 74 12.83 -6.43 -0.25
CA GLN A 74 12.05 -5.22 -0.53
C GLN A 74 11.29 -4.74 0.71
N LYS A 75 10.64 -5.67 1.40
CA LYS A 75 9.92 -5.37 2.65
C LYS A 75 10.87 -4.86 3.74
N GLY A 76 12.08 -5.41 3.83
CA GLY A 76 13.15 -4.96 4.73
C GLY A 76 13.56 -3.52 4.46
N ILE A 77 13.92 -3.20 3.21
CA ILE A 77 14.32 -1.84 2.83
C ILE A 77 13.19 -0.82 3.00
N MET A 78 11.94 -1.23 2.74
CA MET A 78 10.77 -0.37 2.96
C MET A 78 10.57 -0.07 4.45
N LYS A 79 10.68 -1.08 5.32
CA LYS A 79 10.62 -0.88 6.79
C LYS A 79 11.73 0.02 7.28
N HIS A 80 12.95 -0.18 6.79
CA HIS A 80 14.11 0.66 7.10
C HIS A 80 13.88 2.12 6.67
N CYS A 81 13.32 2.33 5.47
CA CYS A 81 13.03 3.66 4.93
C CYS A 81 11.99 4.45 5.75
N ILE A 82 11.23 3.80 6.62
CA ILE A 82 10.34 4.50 7.57
C ILE A 82 10.68 4.24 9.03
N GLY A 83 11.88 3.68 9.30
CA GLY A 83 12.42 3.52 10.64
C GLY A 83 11.71 2.49 11.54
N LEU A 84 10.95 1.57 10.96
CA LEU A 84 10.18 0.55 11.69
C LEU A 84 11.01 -0.66 12.16
N ASP A 85 12.25 -0.74 11.70
CA ASP A 85 13.28 -1.65 12.15
C ASP A 85 13.85 -1.28 13.53
N TYR A 86 13.85 0.01 13.88
CA TYR A 86 14.39 0.48 15.18
C TYR A 86 13.33 1.08 16.11
N LYS A 87 12.27 1.69 15.56
CA LYS A 87 11.28 2.43 16.34
C LYS A 87 9.86 1.97 16.02
N LYS A 88 8.97 2.09 17.01
CA LYS A 88 7.53 1.82 16.82
C LYS A 88 6.82 2.93 16.02
N LYS A 89 7.37 4.14 16.01
CA LYS A 89 6.79 5.29 15.31
C LYS A 89 7.49 5.49 13.97
N PRO A 90 6.77 5.43 12.84
CA PRO A 90 7.35 5.69 11.54
C PRO A 90 7.76 7.16 11.41
N TYR A 91 8.81 7.43 10.63
CA TYR A 91 9.24 8.77 10.25
C TYR A 91 9.68 8.76 8.78
N ARG A 92 9.79 9.93 8.15
CA ARG A 92 10.24 10.07 6.76
C ARG A 92 11.74 9.90 6.69
N ASN A 93 12.18 8.87 5.97
CA ASN A 93 13.54 8.78 5.49
C ASN A 93 13.57 8.82 3.96
N TYR A 94 14.69 9.29 3.43
CA TYR A 94 15.00 9.28 2.00
C TYR A 94 16.21 8.37 1.81
N PHE A 95 16.05 7.35 0.98
CA PHE A 95 17.10 6.40 0.69
C PHE A 95 17.94 6.89 -0.50
N PHE A 96 19.22 7.12 -0.27
CA PHE A 96 20.15 7.58 -1.30
C PHE A 96 20.94 6.40 -1.87
N THR A 97 20.79 6.14 -3.17
CA THR A 97 21.48 5.03 -3.84
C THR A 97 21.56 5.27 -5.34
N SER A 98 22.19 4.35 -6.07
CA SER A 98 22.30 4.42 -7.52
C SER A 98 20.93 4.63 -8.18
N TYR A 99 20.89 5.52 -9.18
CA TYR A 99 19.75 5.75 -10.06
C TYR A 99 19.23 4.46 -10.69
N LYS A 100 20.10 3.46 -10.89
CA LYS A 100 19.79 2.16 -11.49
C LYS A 100 19.49 1.06 -10.48
N ASN A 101 19.32 1.39 -9.19
CA ASN A 101 19.03 0.40 -8.16
C ASN A 101 17.74 -0.38 -8.48
N GLU A 102 17.88 -1.68 -8.75
CA GLU A 102 16.78 -2.51 -9.26
C GLU A 102 15.63 -2.64 -8.27
N GLU A 103 15.94 -2.81 -6.98
CA GLU A 103 14.93 -3.01 -5.93
C GLU A 103 14.05 -1.77 -5.76
N TRP A 104 14.67 -0.59 -5.69
CA TRP A 104 13.93 0.66 -5.56
C TRP A 104 13.15 1.01 -6.82
N ASN A 105 13.74 0.85 -8.00
CA ASN A 105 13.02 1.08 -9.26
C ASN A 105 11.85 0.08 -9.41
N ASN A 106 11.98 -1.17 -8.95
CA ASN A 106 10.89 -2.14 -8.93
C ASN A 106 9.77 -1.74 -7.96
N LEU A 107 10.09 -1.13 -6.81
CA LEU A 107 9.07 -0.58 -5.90
C LEU A 107 8.37 0.65 -6.51
N VAL A 108 9.08 1.46 -7.29
CA VAL A 108 8.48 2.60 -8.03
C VAL A 108 7.50 2.10 -9.08
N THR A 109 7.85 1.08 -9.88
CA THR A 109 6.92 0.53 -10.89
C THR A 109 5.67 -0.09 -10.27
N LYS A 110 5.76 -0.58 -9.04
CA LYS A 110 4.62 -1.07 -8.24
C LYS A 110 3.80 0.05 -7.57
N GLY A 111 4.21 1.31 -7.68
CA GLY A 111 3.56 2.46 -7.03
C GLY A 111 3.85 2.59 -5.53
N LEU A 112 4.73 1.76 -4.97
CA LEU A 112 5.06 1.74 -3.54
C LEU A 112 6.17 2.73 -3.16
N ALA A 113 6.95 3.20 -4.14
CA ALA A 113 8.00 4.18 -3.92
C ALA A 113 7.93 5.33 -4.92
N ILE A 114 8.58 6.43 -4.57
CA ILE A 114 8.80 7.60 -5.41
C ILE A 114 10.31 7.74 -5.58
N LYS A 115 10.72 8.00 -6.81
CA LYS A 115 12.09 8.37 -7.18
C LYS A 115 12.15 9.89 -7.35
N SER A 116 13.19 10.53 -6.82
CA SER A 116 13.42 11.96 -7.05
C SER A 116 13.49 12.27 -8.54
N THR A 117 12.87 13.36 -8.95
CA THR A 117 12.95 13.89 -10.32
C THR A 117 14.18 14.79 -10.54
N LYS A 118 14.96 15.05 -9.49
CA LYS A 118 16.24 15.76 -9.63
C LYS A 118 17.23 14.91 -10.41
N GLU A 119 18.11 15.58 -11.16
CA GLU A 119 19.25 14.95 -11.81
C GLU A 119 20.05 14.10 -10.82
N PRO A 120 20.54 12.92 -11.23
CA PRO A 120 21.48 12.14 -10.43
C PRO A 120 22.70 12.99 -10.06
N ASP A 121 23.30 12.68 -8.91
CA ASP A 121 24.55 13.32 -8.53
C ASP A 121 25.71 12.88 -9.43
N LYS A 122 26.92 13.39 -9.16
CA LYS A 122 28.14 13.02 -9.91
C LYS A 122 28.51 11.53 -9.84
N TYR A 123 27.86 10.75 -8.96
CA TYR A 123 28.05 9.31 -8.81
C TYR A 123 26.84 8.50 -9.32
N ASP A 124 25.98 9.11 -10.14
CA ASP A 124 24.75 8.50 -10.68
C ASP A 124 23.82 8.01 -9.55
N CYS A 125 23.75 8.74 -8.44
CA CYS A 125 22.92 8.44 -7.28
C CYS A 125 21.75 9.43 -7.13
N VAL A 126 20.63 8.93 -6.60
CA VAL A 126 19.37 9.65 -6.44
C VAL A 126 18.66 9.23 -5.16
N TYR A 127 17.77 10.09 -4.67
CA TYR A 127 16.92 9.79 -3.53
C TYR A 127 15.65 9.03 -3.94
N PHE A 128 15.27 8.07 -3.11
CA PHE A 128 14.01 7.36 -3.14
C PHE A 128 13.31 7.49 -1.79
N TRP A 129 11.98 7.41 -1.78
CA TRP A 129 11.19 7.35 -0.55
C TRP A 129 9.88 6.61 -0.80
N LEU A 130 9.19 6.18 0.26
CA LEU A 130 7.89 5.51 0.10
C LEU A 130 6.82 6.50 -0.36
N SER A 131 6.01 6.07 -1.34
CA SER A 131 4.74 6.73 -1.66
C SER A 131 3.78 6.59 -0.47
N LYS A 132 2.67 7.33 -0.48
CA LYS A 132 1.62 7.14 0.54
C LYS A 132 1.12 5.69 0.55
N GLN A 133 0.88 5.14 -0.64
CA GLN A 133 0.47 3.75 -0.80
C GLN A 133 1.52 2.77 -0.25
N GLY A 134 2.82 3.05 -0.45
CA GLY A 134 3.92 2.26 0.12
C GLY A 134 3.95 2.27 1.64
N VAL A 135 3.68 3.41 2.26
CA VAL A 135 3.56 3.50 3.72
C VAL A 135 2.35 2.71 4.21
N GLU A 136 1.19 2.86 3.57
CA GLU A 136 -0.03 2.12 3.90
C GLU A 136 0.14 0.60 3.76
N PHE A 137 0.90 0.18 2.73
CA PHE A 137 1.26 -1.21 2.49
C PHE A 137 2.05 -1.79 3.68
N ILE A 138 3.11 -1.10 4.13
CA ILE A 138 3.95 -1.58 5.24
C ILE A 138 3.22 -1.52 6.58
N LEU A 139 2.45 -0.47 6.83
CA LEU A 139 1.68 -0.33 8.06
C LEU A 139 0.43 -1.22 8.08
N ASN A 140 0.09 -1.84 6.95
CA ASN A 140 -1.15 -2.59 6.74
C ASN A 140 -2.39 -1.82 7.21
N LYS A 141 -2.46 -0.52 6.90
CA LYS A 141 -3.59 0.35 7.23
C LYS A 141 -3.60 1.62 6.40
N SER A 142 -4.80 2.16 6.16
CA SER A 142 -4.99 3.50 5.58
C SER A 142 -4.41 4.59 6.49
N ILE A 143 -3.81 5.61 5.90
CA ILE A 143 -3.37 6.84 6.58
C ILE A 143 -3.95 8.09 5.90
N SER A 144 -4.05 9.20 6.64
CA SER A 144 -4.44 10.49 6.04
C SER A 144 -3.24 11.14 5.33
N ASP A 145 -3.52 12.08 4.42
CA ASP A 145 -2.45 12.86 3.78
C ASP A 145 -1.67 13.68 4.79
N LYS A 146 -2.34 14.18 5.84
CA LYS A 146 -1.69 14.84 6.98
C LYS A 146 -0.67 13.91 7.65
N VAL A 147 -1.07 12.69 8.01
CA VAL A 147 -0.15 11.71 8.63
C VAL A 147 1.01 11.38 7.71
N TYR A 148 0.76 11.24 6.40
CA TYR A 148 1.84 11.00 5.44
C TYR A 148 2.80 12.19 5.37
N ASN A 149 2.30 13.41 5.28
CA ASN A 149 3.11 14.63 5.18
C ASN A 149 3.88 14.95 6.47
N GLU A 150 3.40 14.47 7.62
CA GLU A 150 4.02 14.62 8.95
C GLU A 150 4.97 13.47 9.33
N LEU A 151 5.13 12.45 8.47
CA LEU A 151 6.23 11.49 8.61
C LEU A 151 7.56 12.25 8.65
#